data_AF-A0A803LKG2-F1
#
_entry.id   AF-A0A803LKG2-F1
#
_cell.length_a   1.000
_cell.length_b   1.000
_cell.length_c   1.000
_cell.angle_alpha   90.00
_cell.angle_beta   90.00
_cell.angle_gamma   90.00
#
_symmetry.space_group_name_H-M   'P 1'
#
loop_
_entity.id
_entity.type
_entity.pdbx_description
1 polymer ?
#
loop_
_entity_poly.entity_id
_entity_poly.type
_entity_poly.pdbx_seq_one_letter_code
_entity_poly.pdbx_strand_id
1 'polypeptide(L)'
;MCVIAAIFTLLATLSFTTTNASDPAALQDFCVGVDDPYSTVFVNGKFCKNPKRVTINDFVYKGFNKTSVIENRQGAEATLVSVDQFPGLNTLGVAIARVDFAPFGLNTPHLHPRASEAFAVMKGTLYAGFVTTEYKLYETILNEGDIIAFPQGLIHFQLNLRNTTAFAIAAFGSQNPGRVNVASGVFGTTPKILDDVLTKAYQVNRTVIEQLRSQFSSGKDVSINTARSMLLEMLSQI
;
A
#
# COMPACT_ATOMS: atom_id res chain seq x y z
N MET A 1 19.00 47.24 -22.76
CA MET A 1 19.29 45.78 -22.72
C MET A 1 19.38 45.21 -21.30
N CYS A 2 20.13 45.84 -20.37
CA CYS A 2 20.27 45.34 -18.98
C CYS A 2 18.95 45.20 -18.20
N VAL A 3 18.04 46.18 -18.29
CA VAL A 3 16.78 46.18 -17.53
C VAL A 3 15.81 45.10 -18.02
N ILE A 4 15.75 44.87 -19.34
CA ILE A 4 14.91 43.82 -19.94
C ILE A 4 15.42 42.44 -19.55
N ALA A 5 16.74 42.23 -19.55
CA ALA A 5 17.36 40.99 -19.08
C ALA A 5 17.09 40.75 -17.58
N ALA A 6 17.17 41.78 -16.74
CA ALA A 6 16.88 41.70 -15.31
C ALA A 6 15.39 41.37 -15.03
N ILE A 7 14.46 41.96 -15.79
CA ILE A 7 13.02 41.66 -15.70
C ILE A 7 12.74 40.22 -16.14
N PHE A 8 13.37 39.74 -17.23
CA PHE A 8 13.22 38.35 -17.69
C PHE A 8 13.75 37.35 -16.66
N THR A 9 14.89 37.63 -16.00
CA THR A 9 15.40 36.78 -14.91
C THR A 9 14.50 36.81 -13.68
N LEU A 10 13.90 37.96 -13.33
CA LEU A 10 12.98 38.07 -12.20
C LEU A 10 11.68 37.30 -12.44
N LEU A 11 11.10 37.39 -13.65
CA LEU A 11 9.91 36.61 -14.04
C LEU A 11 10.21 35.10 -14.10
N ALA A 12 11.40 34.70 -14.56
CA ALA A 12 11.81 33.29 -14.59
C ALA A 12 11.95 32.70 -13.18
N THR A 13 12.40 33.49 -12.20
CA THR A 13 12.49 33.07 -10.79
C THR A 13 11.16 33.11 -10.04
N LEU A 14 10.11 33.79 -10.54
CA LEU A 14 8.77 33.72 -9.92
C LEU A 14 7.99 32.46 -10.30
N SER A 15 8.54 31.64 -11.20
CA SER A 15 7.91 30.40 -11.68
C SER A 15 8.40 29.16 -10.93
N PHE A 16 8.69 29.27 -9.63
CA PHE A 16 8.89 28.09 -8.78
C PHE A 16 7.54 27.44 -8.51
N THR A 17 7.07 26.61 -9.43
CA THR A 17 5.98 25.68 -9.11
C THR A 17 6.53 24.66 -8.13
N THR A 18 6.14 24.75 -6.86
CA THR A 18 6.37 23.68 -5.89
C THR A 18 5.59 22.46 -6.35
N THR A 19 6.27 21.46 -6.87
CA THR A 19 5.65 20.16 -7.16
C THR A 19 5.41 19.46 -5.83
N ASN A 20 4.16 19.38 -5.40
CA ASN A 20 3.80 18.59 -4.23
C ASN A 20 3.77 17.10 -4.64
N ALA A 21 4.54 16.27 -3.92
CA ALA A 21 4.59 14.82 -4.12
C ALA A 21 3.47 14.06 -3.38
N SER A 22 2.57 14.79 -2.71
CA SER A 22 1.39 14.30 -2.00
C SER A 22 0.11 14.60 -2.78
N ASP A 23 -1.03 14.12 -2.27
CA ASP A 23 -2.34 14.52 -2.79
C ASP A 23 -2.48 16.06 -2.86
N PRO A 24 -3.11 16.61 -3.91
CA PRO A 24 -3.40 18.03 -3.99
C PRO A 24 -4.26 18.52 -2.83
N ALA A 25 -3.98 19.73 -2.33
CA ALA A 25 -4.82 20.34 -1.31
C ALA A 25 -6.25 20.57 -1.84
N ALA A 26 -7.24 20.38 -0.97
CA ALA A 26 -8.63 20.70 -1.28
C ALA A 26 -8.80 22.20 -1.54
N LEU A 27 -9.59 22.56 -2.55
CA LEU A 27 -9.90 23.95 -2.91
C LEU A 27 -11.26 24.43 -2.34
N GLN A 28 -11.96 23.55 -1.63
CA GLN A 28 -13.24 23.77 -0.99
C GLN A 28 -13.41 22.78 0.17
N ASP A 29 -14.39 22.99 1.04
CA ASP A 29 -14.61 22.17 2.25
C ASP A 29 -14.75 20.67 1.95
N PHE A 30 -15.43 20.31 0.86
CA PHE A 30 -15.59 18.92 0.44
C PHE A 30 -15.85 18.78 -1.07
N CYS A 31 -15.49 17.61 -1.62
CA CYS A 31 -15.81 17.21 -2.97
C CYS A 31 -16.07 15.69 -2.97
N VAL A 32 -17.29 15.27 -2.62
CA VAL A 32 -17.64 13.82 -2.61
C VAL A 32 -17.46 13.25 -4.01
N GLY A 33 -16.63 12.22 -4.14
CA GLY A 33 -16.31 11.58 -5.40
C GLY A 33 -17.55 10.98 -6.09
N VAL A 34 -17.62 11.11 -7.40
CA VAL A 34 -18.51 10.34 -8.28
C VAL A 34 -17.71 9.84 -9.47
N ASP A 35 -18.13 8.70 -10.01
CA ASP A 35 -17.58 8.23 -11.29
C ASP A 35 -18.14 9.11 -12.42
N ASP A 36 -17.37 9.26 -13.51
CA ASP A 36 -17.82 9.99 -14.69
C ASP A 36 -19.10 9.32 -15.23
N PRO A 37 -20.26 9.99 -15.24
CA PRO A 37 -21.48 9.40 -15.76
C PRO A 37 -21.39 9.06 -17.26
N TYR A 38 -20.42 9.60 -17.99
CA TYR A 38 -20.23 9.36 -19.41
C TYR A 38 -18.92 8.62 -19.75
N SER A 39 -18.07 8.32 -18.77
CA SER A 39 -16.77 7.64 -18.93
C SER A 39 -15.88 8.22 -20.06
N THR A 40 -16.01 9.50 -20.37
CA THR A 40 -15.30 10.17 -21.47
C THR A 40 -14.07 10.93 -20.99
N VAL A 41 -14.02 11.33 -19.72
CA VAL A 41 -12.95 12.16 -19.18
C VAL A 41 -12.31 11.52 -17.95
N PHE A 42 -10.99 11.35 -18.00
CA PHE A 42 -10.17 10.93 -16.88
C PHE A 42 -9.48 12.14 -16.26
N VAL A 43 -9.72 12.37 -14.96
CA VAL A 43 -9.12 13.48 -14.19
C VAL A 43 -8.18 12.94 -13.11
N ASN A 44 -7.30 13.80 -12.59
CA ASN A 44 -6.50 13.45 -11.42
C ASN A 44 -7.40 13.44 -10.16
N GLY A 45 -7.83 12.24 -9.74
CA GLY A 45 -8.78 12.04 -8.64
C GLY A 45 -10.17 11.62 -9.14
N LYS A 46 -11.23 12.18 -8.57
CA LYS A 46 -12.63 11.94 -9.00
C LYS A 46 -13.39 13.25 -9.19
N PHE A 47 -14.46 13.19 -9.99
CA PHE A 47 -15.43 14.28 -10.13
C PHE A 47 -16.19 14.50 -8.81
N CYS A 48 -16.67 15.72 -8.59
CA CYS A 48 -17.44 16.06 -7.40
C CYS A 48 -18.95 15.89 -7.63
N LYS A 49 -19.63 15.25 -6.68
CA LYS A 49 -21.09 15.34 -6.52
C LYS A 49 -21.48 16.80 -6.30
N ASN A 50 -22.63 17.21 -6.86
CA ASN A 50 -23.18 18.55 -6.61
C ASN A 50 -23.38 18.77 -5.09
N PRO A 51 -22.78 19.82 -4.49
CA PRO A 51 -22.85 20.05 -3.05
C PRO A 51 -24.27 20.13 -2.48
N LYS A 52 -25.25 20.60 -3.27
CA LYS A 52 -26.67 20.67 -2.85
C LYS A 52 -27.34 19.29 -2.72
N ARG A 53 -26.69 18.22 -3.20
CA ARG A 53 -27.17 16.83 -3.13
C ARG A 53 -26.36 15.96 -2.17
N VAL A 54 -25.35 16.54 -1.53
CA VAL A 54 -24.52 15.86 -0.54
C VAL A 54 -25.26 15.78 0.78
N THR A 55 -25.13 14.66 1.48
CA THR A 55 -25.74 14.40 2.79
C THR A 55 -24.70 13.81 3.74
N ILE A 56 -25.01 13.75 5.04
CA ILE A 56 -24.11 13.13 6.02
C ILE A 56 -23.76 11.67 5.68
N ASN A 57 -24.65 10.95 4.98
CA ASN A 57 -24.39 9.57 4.58
C ASN A 57 -23.25 9.44 3.55
N ASP A 58 -22.92 10.51 2.81
CA ASP A 58 -21.77 10.51 1.90
C ASP A 58 -20.42 10.58 2.65
N PHE A 59 -20.44 10.89 3.96
CA PHE A 59 -19.28 11.02 4.83
C PHE A 59 -19.21 9.93 5.93
N VAL A 60 -20.03 8.88 5.82
CA VAL A 60 -20.03 7.78 6.79
C VAL A 60 -19.83 6.45 6.09
N TYR A 61 -18.66 5.85 6.32
CA TYR A 61 -18.39 4.46 5.93
C TYR A 61 -18.80 3.50 7.04
N LYS A 62 -19.66 2.53 6.73
CA LYS A 62 -20.14 1.52 7.69
C LYS A 62 -19.55 0.15 7.39
N GLY A 63 -19.26 -0.63 8.45
CA GLY A 63 -18.79 -2.01 8.32
C GLY A 63 -17.29 -2.20 8.37
N PHE A 64 -16.50 -1.14 8.64
CA PHE A 64 -15.05 -1.23 8.80
C PHE A 64 -14.58 -2.13 9.97
N ASN A 65 -15.48 -2.43 10.90
CA ASN A 65 -15.22 -3.35 12.01
C ASN A 65 -15.29 -4.84 11.63
N LYS A 66 -15.77 -5.17 10.42
CA LYS A 66 -15.92 -6.55 9.98
C LYS A 66 -14.55 -7.16 9.68
N THR A 67 -14.27 -8.30 10.29
CA THR A 67 -13.10 -9.12 9.97
C THR A 67 -13.20 -9.63 8.53
N SER A 68 -12.09 -9.59 7.82
CA SER A 68 -11.97 -10.09 6.45
C SER A 68 -11.96 -11.62 6.41
N VAL A 69 -12.50 -12.21 5.34
CA VAL A 69 -12.36 -13.64 5.08
C VAL A 69 -10.97 -13.89 4.50
N ILE A 70 -10.16 -14.71 5.18
CA ILE A 70 -8.78 -15.00 4.78
C ILE A 70 -8.76 -16.33 4.03
N GLU A 71 -8.85 -16.27 2.71
CA GLU A 71 -8.82 -17.42 1.79
C GLU A 71 -7.58 -17.38 0.87
N ASN A 72 -6.46 -16.85 1.39
CA ASN A 72 -5.20 -16.79 0.67
C ASN A 72 -4.10 -17.55 1.42
N ARG A 73 -3.07 -18.01 0.69
CA ARG A 73 -1.97 -18.82 1.26
C ARG A 73 -1.06 -18.01 2.18
N GLN A 74 -1.07 -16.69 2.03
CA GLN A 74 -0.29 -15.79 2.86
C GLN A 74 -0.89 -15.67 4.27
N GLY A 75 -2.19 -15.94 4.44
CA GLY A 75 -2.86 -15.92 5.74
C GLY A 75 -3.10 -14.50 6.27
N ALA A 76 -3.11 -13.47 5.42
CA ALA A 76 -3.44 -12.10 5.81
C ALA A 76 -4.26 -11.41 4.73
N GLU A 77 -5.23 -10.59 5.13
CA GLU A 77 -6.11 -9.87 4.20
C GLU A 77 -6.23 -8.41 4.61
N ALA A 78 -6.13 -7.51 3.63
CA ALA A 78 -6.16 -6.06 3.85
C ALA A 78 -7.40 -5.46 3.20
N THR A 79 -8.38 -5.06 4.01
CA THR A 79 -9.55 -4.31 3.55
C THR A 79 -9.22 -2.82 3.51
N LEU A 80 -8.81 -2.34 2.32
CA LEU A 80 -8.55 -0.92 2.06
C LEU A 80 -9.86 -0.17 1.78
N VAL A 81 -10.03 0.94 2.50
CA VAL A 81 -11.08 1.94 2.29
C VAL A 81 -10.42 3.19 1.73
N SER A 82 -10.24 3.20 0.42
CA SER A 82 -9.74 4.36 -0.34
C SER A 82 -10.91 5.20 -0.85
N VAL A 83 -10.60 6.26 -1.61
CA VAL A 83 -11.60 7.07 -2.31
C VAL A 83 -12.55 6.26 -3.21
N ASP A 84 -12.13 5.09 -3.70
CA ASP A 84 -12.96 4.23 -4.54
C ASP A 84 -14.06 3.51 -3.74
N GLN A 85 -13.80 3.17 -2.48
CA GLN A 85 -14.77 2.52 -1.58
C GLN A 85 -15.56 3.54 -0.76
N PHE A 86 -14.94 4.69 -0.47
CA PHE A 86 -15.52 5.75 0.34
C PHE A 86 -15.32 7.11 -0.36
N PRO A 87 -16.25 7.50 -1.25
CA PRO A 87 -16.07 8.70 -2.07
C PRO A 87 -16.03 10.02 -1.28
N GLY A 88 -16.48 10.02 -0.02
CA GLY A 88 -16.32 11.15 0.90
C GLY A 88 -14.87 11.53 1.19
N LEU A 89 -13.90 10.64 0.92
CA LEU A 89 -12.46 10.90 1.08
C LEU A 89 -11.84 11.71 -0.06
N ASN A 90 -12.57 11.93 -1.16
CA ASN A 90 -12.01 12.61 -2.32
C ASN A 90 -11.60 14.05 -1.96
N THR A 91 -10.39 14.43 -2.38
CA THR A 91 -9.65 15.67 -2.08
C THR A 91 -9.14 15.81 -0.63
N LEU A 92 -9.40 14.86 0.27
CA LEU A 92 -9.05 14.97 1.70
C LEU A 92 -7.67 14.41 2.05
N GLY A 93 -6.96 13.77 1.11
CA GLY A 93 -5.58 13.34 1.30
C GLY A 93 -5.41 12.19 2.29
N VAL A 94 -6.46 11.40 2.57
CA VAL A 94 -6.40 10.30 3.55
C VAL A 94 -7.15 9.06 3.09
N ALA A 95 -6.64 7.89 3.48
CA ALA A 95 -7.30 6.60 3.36
C ALA A 95 -7.02 5.75 4.60
N ILE A 96 -7.76 4.65 4.77
CA ILE A 96 -7.60 3.76 5.91
C ILE A 96 -7.74 2.30 5.46
N ALA A 97 -7.02 1.38 6.08
CA ALA A 97 -7.21 -0.05 5.88
C ALA A 97 -7.28 -0.80 7.22
N ARG A 98 -8.04 -1.89 7.22
CA ARG A 98 -8.00 -2.91 8.26
C ARG A 98 -7.22 -4.09 7.71
N VAL A 99 -6.25 -4.60 8.46
CA VAL A 99 -5.48 -5.79 8.08
C VAL A 99 -5.72 -6.88 9.12
N ASP A 100 -6.29 -7.99 8.68
CA ASP A 100 -6.56 -9.17 9.51
C ASP A 100 -5.51 -10.26 9.20
N PHE A 101 -5.01 -10.91 10.24
CA PHE A 101 -3.99 -11.96 10.15
C PHE A 101 -4.51 -13.24 10.78
N ALA A 102 -4.48 -14.33 10.02
CA ALA A 102 -4.58 -15.69 10.55
C ALA A 102 -3.35 -16.03 11.42
N PRO A 103 -3.38 -17.12 12.19
CA PRO A 103 -2.18 -17.68 12.79
C PRO A 103 -1.04 -17.77 11.78
N PHE A 104 0.12 -17.18 12.09
CA PHE A 104 1.29 -17.14 11.20
C PHE A 104 1.09 -16.43 9.84
N GLY A 105 0.04 -15.61 9.73
CA GLY A 105 -0.27 -14.85 8.53
C GLY A 105 0.78 -13.78 8.21
N LEU A 106 1.10 -13.62 6.93
CA LEU A 106 2.06 -12.68 6.38
C LEU A 106 1.34 -11.67 5.48
N ASN A 107 1.36 -10.40 5.87
CA ASN A 107 1.18 -9.33 4.91
C ASN A 107 2.50 -9.14 4.17
N THR A 108 2.57 -9.67 2.95
CA THR A 108 3.79 -9.85 2.15
C THR A 108 4.56 -8.56 1.93
N PRO A 109 5.88 -8.60 1.65
CA PRO A 109 6.63 -7.42 1.24
C PRO A 109 5.94 -6.63 0.13
N HIS A 110 5.61 -5.38 0.43
CA HIS A 110 4.89 -4.47 -0.45
C HIS A 110 5.32 -3.02 -0.21
N LEU A 111 4.87 -2.13 -1.08
CA LEU A 111 5.08 -0.69 -0.94
C LEU A 111 3.84 0.09 -1.38
N HIS A 112 3.71 1.30 -0.82
CA HIS A 112 2.69 2.28 -1.16
C HIS A 112 3.34 3.44 -1.94
N PRO A 113 3.17 3.51 -3.27
CA PRO A 113 3.88 4.50 -4.08
C PRO A 113 3.45 5.95 -3.81
N ARG A 114 2.26 6.16 -3.23
CA ARG A 114 1.65 7.49 -3.08
C ARG A 114 1.36 7.89 -1.63
N ALA A 115 1.73 7.08 -0.64
CA ALA A 115 1.49 7.44 0.76
C ALA A 115 2.52 6.84 1.70
N SER A 116 2.85 7.59 2.75
CA SER A 116 3.32 7.01 4.01
C SER A 116 2.15 6.38 4.76
N GLU A 117 2.47 5.42 5.63
CA GLU A 117 1.50 4.67 6.42
C GLU A 117 1.83 4.76 7.91
N ALA A 118 0.81 4.99 8.74
CA ALA A 118 0.86 4.76 10.18
C ALA A 118 0.05 3.51 10.49
N PHE A 119 0.70 2.48 11.05
CA PHE A 119 0.13 1.16 11.27
C PHE A 119 0.05 0.87 12.76
N ALA A 120 -1.18 0.78 13.28
CA ALA A 120 -1.47 0.57 14.69
C ALA A 120 -1.97 -0.87 14.92
N VAL A 121 -1.31 -1.61 15.80
CA VAL A 121 -1.72 -2.96 16.18
C VAL A 121 -2.87 -2.87 17.16
N MET A 122 -4.03 -3.40 16.78
CA MET A 122 -5.23 -3.38 17.61
C MET A 122 -5.43 -4.66 18.40
N LYS A 123 -4.91 -5.78 17.88
CA LYS A 123 -4.94 -7.09 18.56
C LYS A 123 -3.78 -7.97 18.11
N GLY A 124 -3.20 -8.72 19.05
CA GLY A 124 -2.14 -9.70 18.81
C GLY A 124 -0.72 -9.15 18.84
N THR A 125 0.21 -9.92 18.26
CA THR A 125 1.65 -9.58 18.21
C THR A 125 2.15 -9.77 16.79
N LEU A 126 2.72 -8.71 16.20
CA LEU A 126 3.19 -8.71 14.82
C LEU A 126 4.69 -8.39 14.79
N TYR A 127 5.47 -9.20 14.08
CA TYR A 127 6.79 -8.82 13.63
C TYR A 127 6.64 -7.96 12.38
N ALA A 128 7.21 -6.76 12.38
CA ALA A 128 7.06 -5.80 11.29
C ALA A 128 8.38 -5.09 10.99
N GLY A 129 8.56 -4.69 9.74
CA GLY A 129 9.74 -3.94 9.35
C GLY A 129 9.66 -3.36 7.96
N PHE A 130 10.61 -2.47 7.67
CA PHE A 130 10.78 -1.84 6.36
C PHE A 130 12.25 -1.76 5.97
N VAL A 131 12.51 -1.67 4.67
CA VAL A 131 13.85 -1.64 4.08
C VAL A 131 14.11 -0.28 3.43
N THR A 132 15.22 0.34 3.81
CA THR A 132 15.66 1.62 3.25
C THR A 132 16.33 1.45 1.88
N THR A 133 16.61 2.57 1.20
CA THR A 133 17.33 2.58 -0.09
C THR A 133 18.79 2.13 0.03
N GLU A 134 19.35 2.09 1.24
CA GLU A 134 20.67 1.51 1.54
C GLU A 134 20.58 0.01 1.86
N TYR A 135 19.42 -0.62 1.64
CA TYR A 135 19.14 -2.02 1.95
C TYR A 135 19.25 -2.38 3.44
N LYS A 136 19.19 -1.38 4.32
CA LYS A 136 19.12 -1.59 5.76
C LYS A 136 17.68 -1.89 6.19
N LEU A 137 17.51 -3.00 6.91
CA LEU A 137 16.26 -3.40 7.57
C LEU A 137 16.10 -2.66 8.90
N TYR A 138 14.93 -2.07 9.10
CA TYR A 138 14.45 -1.60 10.40
C TYR A 138 13.26 -2.47 10.78
N GLU A 139 13.39 -3.22 11.86
CA GLU A 139 12.41 -4.21 12.30
C GLU A 139 12.12 -4.10 13.80
N THR A 140 10.95 -4.60 14.20
CA THR A 140 10.58 -4.75 15.60
C THR A 140 9.45 -5.76 15.76
N ILE A 141 9.17 -6.14 17.01
CA ILE A 141 7.94 -6.82 17.40
C ILE A 141 6.99 -5.77 17.98
N LEU A 142 5.79 -5.68 17.42
CA LEU A 142 4.71 -4.79 17.83
C LEU A 142 3.66 -5.60 18.62
N ASN A 143 3.19 -5.03 19.73
CA ASN A 143 2.11 -5.54 20.55
C ASN A 143 0.86 -4.65 20.43
N GLU A 144 -0.24 -5.08 21.04
CA GLU A 144 -1.47 -4.29 21.07
C GLU A 144 -1.23 -2.87 21.62
N GLY A 145 -1.63 -1.86 20.85
CA GLY A 145 -1.43 -0.44 21.16
C GLY A 145 -0.17 0.17 20.53
N ASP A 146 0.77 -0.63 20.05
CA ASP A 146 1.98 -0.12 19.39
C ASP A 146 1.65 0.38 17.98
N ILE A 147 2.38 1.42 17.56
CA ILE A 147 2.26 2.05 16.24
C ILE A 147 3.64 2.08 15.58
N ILE A 148 3.71 1.70 14.31
CA ILE A 148 4.88 1.88 13.45
C ILE A 148 4.55 2.80 12.27
N ALA A 149 5.52 3.60 11.85
CA ALA A 149 5.42 4.40 10.63
C ALA A 149 6.21 3.74 9.50
N PHE A 150 5.59 3.58 8.34
CA PHE A 150 6.24 3.16 7.10
C PHE A 150 6.38 4.36 6.15
N PRO A 151 7.62 4.75 5.80
CA PRO A 151 7.83 5.83 4.84
C PRO A 151 7.30 5.48 3.44
N GLN A 152 6.76 6.48 2.75
CA GLN A 152 6.25 6.35 1.39
C GLN A 152 7.23 5.63 0.45
N GLY A 153 6.72 4.64 -0.28
CA GLY A 153 7.46 3.93 -1.32
C GLY A 153 8.49 2.90 -0.83
N LEU A 154 8.73 2.78 0.47
CA LEU A 154 9.66 1.76 1.00
C LEU A 154 8.97 0.39 1.12
N ILE A 155 9.74 -0.66 0.81
CA ILE A 155 9.30 -2.04 0.99
C ILE A 155 9.13 -2.31 2.49
N HIS A 156 7.97 -2.80 2.88
CA HIS A 156 7.66 -3.18 4.25
C HIS A 156 6.73 -4.40 4.30
N PHE A 157 6.61 -5.00 5.48
CA PHE A 157 5.86 -6.24 5.70
C PHE A 157 5.42 -6.35 7.16
N GLN A 158 4.47 -7.27 7.41
CA GLN A 158 4.10 -7.69 8.77
C GLN A 158 3.83 -9.20 8.79
N LEU A 159 4.31 -9.87 9.82
CA LEU A 159 4.12 -11.29 10.08
C LEU A 159 3.52 -11.48 11.46
N ASN A 160 2.43 -12.21 11.55
CA ASN A 160 1.91 -12.68 12.83
C ASN A 160 2.82 -13.79 13.37
N LEU A 161 3.46 -13.58 14.52
CA LEU A 161 4.35 -14.60 15.10
C LEU A 161 3.60 -15.64 15.95
N ARG A 162 2.30 -15.46 16.14
CA ARG A 162 1.50 -16.26 17.08
C ARG A 162 0.60 -17.24 16.35
N ASN A 163 0.22 -18.29 17.09
CA ASN A 163 -0.78 -19.25 16.66
C ASN A 163 -2.23 -18.76 16.86
N THR A 164 -2.40 -17.49 17.26
CA THR A 164 -3.68 -16.79 17.41
C THR A 164 -3.86 -15.79 16.28
N THR A 165 -5.08 -15.28 16.08
CA THR A 165 -5.33 -14.20 15.12
C THR A 165 -4.83 -12.85 15.64
N ALA A 166 -4.50 -11.95 14.72
CA ALA A 166 -4.13 -10.56 14.99
C ALA A 166 -4.85 -9.63 14.01
N PHE A 167 -5.01 -8.36 14.35
CA PHE A 167 -5.43 -7.35 13.39
C PHE A 167 -4.86 -5.97 13.72
N ALA A 168 -4.75 -5.15 12.69
CA ALA A 168 -4.19 -3.81 12.77
C ALA A 168 -4.97 -2.84 11.86
N ILE A 169 -4.81 -1.55 12.12
CA ILE A 169 -5.37 -0.46 11.31
C ILE A 169 -4.22 0.34 10.73
N ALA A 170 -4.27 0.55 9.41
CA ALA A 170 -3.33 1.38 8.66
C ALA A 170 -4.02 2.68 8.25
N ALA A 171 -3.41 3.82 8.54
CA ALA A 171 -3.83 5.13 8.06
C ALA A 171 -2.81 5.67 7.05
N PHE A 172 -3.29 6.23 5.94
CA PHE A 172 -2.44 6.65 4.83
C PHE A 172 -2.57 8.15 4.57
N GLY A 173 -1.45 8.79 4.20
CA GLY A 173 -1.40 10.19 3.78
C GLY A 173 -1.81 10.44 2.32
N SER A 174 -2.70 9.62 1.76
CA SER A 174 -3.31 9.82 0.44
C SER A 174 -4.68 9.16 0.39
N GLN A 175 -5.62 9.75 -0.34
CA GLN A 175 -6.92 9.18 -0.65
C GLN A 175 -6.82 7.88 -1.47
N ASN A 176 -5.70 7.68 -2.15
CA ASN A 176 -5.38 6.49 -2.91
C ASN A 176 -3.89 6.15 -2.76
N PRO A 177 -3.49 5.43 -1.69
CA PRO A 177 -2.08 5.11 -1.43
C PRO A 177 -1.44 4.27 -2.55
N GLY A 178 -2.25 3.47 -3.26
CA GLY A 178 -1.79 2.41 -4.16
C GLY A 178 -1.06 1.31 -3.41
N ARG A 179 -0.88 0.15 -4.03
CA ARG A 179 -0.12 -0.95 -3.43
C ARG A 179 0.57 -1.76 -4.50
N VAL A 180 1.86 -2.06 -4.28
CA VAL A 180 2.61 -3.00 -5.12
C VAL A 180 3.15 -4.09 -4.22
N ASN A 181 2.59 -5.30 -4.33
CA ASN A 181 3.18 -6.50 -3.72
C ASN A 181 4.43 -6.87 -4.52
N VAL A 182 5.58 -6.93 -3.88
CA VAL A 182 6.88 -7.08 -4.57
C VAL A 182 6.90 -8.35 -5.41
N ALA A 183 6.55 -9.50 -4.83
CA ALA A 183 6.62 -10.77 -5.54
C ALA A 183 5.60 -10.85 -6.69
N SER A 184 4.36 -10.40 -6.49
CA SER A 184 3.35 -10.35 -7.55
C SER A 184 3.74 -9.38 -8.67
N GLY A 185 4.32 -8.23 -8.33
CA GLY A 185 4.78 -7.22 -9.29
C GLY A 185 5.97 -7.67 -10.13
N VAL A 186 6.72 -8.68 -9.69
CA VAL A 186 7.85 -9.25 -10.43
C VAL A 186 7.47 -10.53 -11.18
N PHE A 187 6.77 -11.45 -10.52
CA PHE A 187 6.52 -12.80 -11.03
C PHE A 187 5.09 -13.03 -11.52
N GLY A 188 4.15 -12.13 -11.23
CA GLY A 188 2.73 -12.27 -11.57
C GLY A 188 2.22 -11.29 -12.64
N THR A 189 3.09 -10.62 -13.40
CA THR A 189 2.67 -9.61 -14.37
C THR A 189 2.05 -10.22 -15.62
N THR A 190 1.09 -9.50 -16.22
CA THR A 190 0.55 -9.79 -17.56
C THR A 190 0.58 -8.51 -18.40
N PRO A 191 1.37 -8.44 -19.49
CA PRO A 191 2.28 -9.47 -19.99
C PRO A 191 3.45 -9.75 -19.02
N LYS A 192 4.06 -10.95 -19.14
CA LYS A 192 5.18 -11.34 -18.29
C LYS A 192 6.42 -10.45 -18.54
N ILE A 193 7.17 -10.14 -17.49
CA ILE A 193 8.53 -9.59 -17.61
C ILE A 193 9.39 -10.58 -18.43
N LEU A 194 10.35 -10.11 -19.22
CA LEU A 194 11.21 -11.00 -19.99
C LEU A 194 12.04 -11.92 -19.08
N ASP A 195 12.20 -13.18 -19.50
CA ASP A 195 12.96 -14.18 -18.74
C ASP A 195 14.42 -13.72 -18.54
N ASP A 196 15.02 -13.09 -19.55
CA ASP A 196 16.38 -12.52 -19.50
C ASP A 196 16.53 -11.42 -18.46
N VAL A 197 15.47 -10.65 -18.19
CA VAL A 197 15.49 -9.62 -17.13
C VAL A 197 15.53 -10.31 -15.77
N LEU A 198 14.64 -11.29 -15.52
CA LEU A 198 14.55 -11.93 -14.22
C LEU A 198 15.72 -12.88 -13.93
N THR A 199 16.19 -13.66 -14.90
CA THR A 199 17.34 -14.55 -14.74
C THR A 199 18.60 -13.77 -14.41
N LYS A 200 18.83 -12.62 -15.08
CA LYS A 200 19.95 -11.72 -14.76
C LYS A 200 19.77 -11.01 -13.42
N ALA A 201 18.58 -10.47 -13.14
CA ALA A 201 18.31 -9.73 -11.90
C ALA A 201 18.44 -10.61 -10.65
N TYR A 202 17.96 -11.85 -10.72
CA TYR A 202 18.00 -12.81 -9.60
C TYR A 202 19.22 -13.74 -9.64
N GLN A 203 20.04 -13.68 -10.69
CA GLN A 203 21.24 -14.51 -10.88
C GLN A 203 20.95 -16.02 -10.81
N VAL A 204 19.80 -16.42 -11.37
CA VAL A 204 19.33 -17.82 -11.41
C VAL A 204 18.98 -18.23 -12.83
N ASN A 205 18.91 -19.54 -13.05
CA ASN A 205 18.46 -20.06 -14.34
C ASN A 205 16.94 -19.88 -14.54
N ARG A 206 16.51 -20.12 -15.77
CA ARG A 206 15.10 -19.99 -16.18
C ARG A 206 14.17 -20.93 -15.40
N THR A 207 14.62 -22.13 -15.04
CA THR A 207 13.81 -23.10 -14.28
C THR A 207 13.35 -22.53 -12.94
N VAL A 208 14.24 -21.85 -12.21
CA VAL A 208 13.89 -21.19 -10.94
C VAL A 208 12.87 -20.07 -11.16
N ILE A 209 13.06 -19.25 -12.21
CA ILE A 209 12.11 -18.18 -12.55
C ILE A 209 10.72 -18.74 -12.88
N GLU A 210 10.66 -19.83 -13.64
CA GLU A 210 9.40 -20.50 -13.98
C GLU A 210 8.73 -21.11 -12.74
N GLN A 211 9.50 -21.68 -11.82
CA GLN A 211 8.99 -22.15 -10.52
C GLN A 211 8.37 -21.01 -9.71
N LEU A 212 9.06 -19.87 -9.59
CA LEU A 212 8.53 -18.70 -8.87
C LEU A 212 7.24 -18.19 -9.52
N ARG A 213 7.20 -18.05 -10.85
CA ARG A 213 6.00 -17.63 -11.59
C ARG A 213 4.82 -18.58 -11.42
N SER A 214 5.09 -19.89 -11.34
CA SER A 214 4.03 -20.88 -11.17
C SER A 214 3.24 -20.68 -9.87
N GLN A 215 3.83 -20.02 -8.86
CA GLN A 215 3.14 -19.67 -7.61
C GLN A 215 2.10 -18.55 -7.79
N PHE A 216 2.19 -17.76 -8.85
CA PHE A 216 1.33 -16.62 -9.15
C PHE A 216 0.41 -16.87 -10.35
N SER A 217 0.52 -18.03 -10.99
CA SER A 217 -0.38 -18.44 -12.07
C SER A 217 -1.65 -19.03 -11.46
N SER A 218 -2.82 -18.56 -11.88
CA SER A 218 -4.12 -19.04 -11.42
C SER A 218 -4.21 -20.57 -11.54
N GLY A 219 -4.34 -21.29 -10.42
CA GLY A 219 -4.75 -22.71 -10.43
C GLY A 219 -3.75 -23.78 -9.99
N LYS A 220 -2.68 -23.49 -9.23
CA LYS A 220 -1.89 -24.55 -8.58
C LYS A 220 -1.71 -24.35 -7.08
N ASP A 221 -2.42 -25.16 -6.29
CA ASP A 221 -2.20 -25.36 -4.85
C ASP A 221 -0.86 -26.02 -4.59
N VAL A 222 0.12 -25.17 -4.28
CA VAL A 222 1.36 -25.57 -3.63
C VAL A 222 1.24 -25.13 -2.17
N SER A 223 1.10 -26.12 -1.29
CA SER A 223 1.08 -25.94 0.17
C SER A 223 2.46 -25.49 0.65
N ILE A 224 2.55 -24.34 1.32
CA ILE A 224 3.78 -23.87 1.97
C ILE A 224 3.65 -24.13 3.47
N ASN A 225 3.96 -25.36 3.89
CA ASN A 225 4.16 -25.69 5.30
C ASN A 225 5.58 -25.27 5.72
N THR A 226 5.82 -23.99 6.04
CA THR A 226 7.18 -23.54 6.45
C THR A 226 7.23 -22.54 7.61
N ALA A 227 6.09 -22.07 8.13
CA ALA A 227 6.08 -21.16 9.29
C ALA A 227 6.73 -21.77 10.56
N ARG A 228 6.70 -23.11 10.70
CA ARG A 228 7.29 -23.82 11.85
C ARG A 228 8.82 -23.85 11.83
N SER A 229 9.46 -23.70 10.66
CA SER A 229 10.92 -23.73 10.51
C SER A 229 11.56 -22.40 10.92
N MET A 230 10.95 -21.28 10.54
CA MET A 230 11.51 -19.94 10.79
C MET A 230 11.50 -19.55 12.27
N LEU A 231 10.48 -19.98 13.02
CA LEU A 231 10.39 -19.71 14.47
C LEU A 231 11.50 -20.43 15.25
N LEU A 232 11.91 -21.63 14.82
CA LEU A 232 13.01 -22.37 15.44
C LEU A 232 14.38 -21.74 15.14
N GLU A 233 14.56 -21.15 13.96
CA GLU A 233 15.78 -20.41 13.62
C GLU A 233 15.90 -19.07 14.38
N MET A 234 14.81 -18.31 14.49
CA MET A 234 14.83 -17.03 15.24
C MET A 234 15.01 -17.23 16.76
N LEU A 235 14.45 -18.30 17.33
CA LEU A 235 14.64 -18.64 18.75
C LEU A 235 16.03 -19.21 19.06
N SER A 236 16.82 -19.57 18.06
CA SER A 236 18.20 -20.04 18.24
C SER A 236 19.25 -18.92 18.21
N GLN A 237 18.84 -17.68 17.93
CA GLN A 237 19.72 -16.50 17.86
C GLN A 237 19.53 -15.52 19.04
N ILE A 238 18.74 -15.92 20.05
CA ILE A 238 18.57 -15.22 21.35
C ILE A 238 19.02 -16.18 22.46
#